data_AF-A0A162D0F3-F1
#
_entry.id   AF-A0A162D0F3-F1
#
_cell.length_a   1.000
_cell.length_b   1.000
_cell.length_c   1.000
_cell.angle_alpha   90.00
_cell.angle_beta   90.00
_cell.angle_gamma   90.00
#
_symmetry.space_group_name_H-M   'P 1'
#
loop_
_entity.id
_entity.type
_entity.pdbx_description
1 polymer ?
#
loop_
_entity_poly.entity_id
_entity_poly.type
_entity_poly.pdbx_seq_one_letter_code
_entity_poly.pdbx_strand_id
1 'polypeptide(L)'
;ADTKKHINELELMGALFAVQSFAAKSSSISIRIYLDNVTAVAYINHCKDTRSKELTLVSAELTNWCETRDISIEAIHVAGKLNVIADEESRAGPDSGDWKLDPM
;
A
#
# COMPACT_ATOMS: atom_id res chain seq x y z
N ALA A 1 -14.36 4.96 16.23
CA ALA A 1 -14.46 5.35 14.80
C ALA A 1 -13.08 5.64 14.19
N ASP A 2 -12.07 5.94 14.99
CA ASP A 2 -10.74 6.37 14.52
C ASP A 2 -9.84 5.23 14.01
N THR A 3 -9.87 4.08 14.69
CA THR A 3 -9.00 2.92 14.39
C THR A 3 -9.13 2.37 12.96
N LYS A 4 -10.34 2.43 12.37
CA LYS A 4 -10.57 1.95 11.01
C LYS A 4 -9.96 2.87 9.95
N LYS A 5 -9.89 4.18 10.21
CA LYS A 5 -9.24 5.13 9.31
C LYS A 5 -7.74 4.88 9.27
N HIS A 6 -7.14 4.65 10.44
CA HIS A 6 -5.73 4.34 10.58
C HIS A 6 -5.36 3.02 9.88
N ILE A 7 -6.21 1.99 9.95
CA ILE A 7 -5.98 0.73 9.22
C ILE A 7 -6.03 0.95 7.71
N ASN A 8 -7.02 1.68 7.21
CA ASN A 8 -7.12 1.99 5.78
C ASN A 8 -5.89 2.79 5.28
N GLU A 9 -5.36 3.67 6.12
CA GLU A 9 -4.16 4.46 5.82
C GLU A 9 -2.92 3.57 5.71
N LEU A 10 -2.71 2.69 6.68
CA LEU A 10 -1.60 1.73 6.64
C LEU A 10 -1.67 0.79 5.44
N GLU A 11 -2.85 0.31 5.07
CA GLU A 11 -3.02 -0.57 3.91
C GLU A 11 -2.76 0.17 2.58
N LEU A 12 -3.16 1.45 2.48
CA LEU A 12 -2.85 2.27 1.31
C LEU A 12 -1.36 2.63 1.23
N MET A 13 -0.71 2.90 2.36
CA MET A 13 0.74 3.08 2.43
C MET A 13 1.49 1.79 2.05
N GLY A 14 1.00 0.64 2.52
CA GLY A 14 1.52 -0.67 2.11
C GLY A 14 1.44 -0.86 0.59
N ALA A 15 0.32 -0.50 -0.03
CA ALA A 15 0.16 -0.52 -1.48
C ALA A 15 1.16 0.40 -2.19
N LEU A 16 1.38 1.62 -1.68
CA LEU A 16 2.38 2.55 -2.22
C LEU A 16 3.78 1.93 -2.19
N PHE A 17 4.22 1.40 -1.05
CA PHE A 17 5.55 0.80 -0.93
C PHE A 17 5.71 -0.46 -1.77
N ALA A 18 4.66 -1.28 -1.90
CA ALA A 18 4.67 -2.45 -2.76
C ALA A 18 4.91 -2.04 -4.22
N VAL A 19 4.19 -1.03 -4.72
CA VAL A 19 4.34 -0.52 -6.09
C VAL A 19 5.73 0.09 -6.30
N GLN A 20 6.19 0.93 -5.36
CA GLN A 20 7.50 1.56 -5.43
C GLN A 20 8.64 0.53 -5.43
N SER A 21 8.52 -0.52 -4.62
CA SER A 21 9.52 -1.58 -4.53
C SER A 21 9.50 -2.48 -5.76
N PHE A 22 8.31 -2.86 -6.24
CA PHE A 22 8.13 -3.71 -7.41
C PHE A 22 8.62 -3.04 -8.69
N ALA A 23 8.29 -1.76 -8.87
CA ALA A 23 8.62 -1.00 -10.08
C ALA A 23 9.74 0.02 -9.88
N ALA A 24 10.60 -0.15 -8.87
CA ALA A 24 11.68 0.78 -8.53
C ALA A 24 12.57 1.15 -9.72
N LYS A 25 12.78 0.21 -10.65
CA LYS A 25 13.63 0.35 -11.85
C LYS A 25 12.84 0.23 -13.16
N SER A 26 11.51 0.25 -13.09
CA SER A 26 10.64 0.06 -14.25
C SER A 26 9.93 1.37 -14.60
N SER A 27 9.67 1.55 -15.88
CA SER A 27 8.88 2.67 -16.43
C SER A 27 8.09 2.17 -17.64
N SER A 28 6.98 2.82 -17.98
CA SER A 28 6.11 2.46 -19.11
C SER A 28 5.54 1.04 -19.02
N ILE A 29 5.04 0.67 -17.83
CA ILE A 29 4.45 -0.66 -17.56
C ILE A 29 3.04 -0.53 -16.96
N SER A 30 2.28 -1.63 -17.02
CA SER A 30 1.00 -1.74 -16.32
C SER A 30 1.14 -2.64 -15.09
N ILE A 31 0.74 -2.15 -13.93
CA ILE A 31 0.78 -2.87 -12.65
C ILE A 31 -0.65 -3.10 -12.19
N ARG A 32 -0.93 -4.34 -11.79
CA ARG A 32 -2.18 -4.71 -11.14
C ARG A 32 -1.89 -5.13 -9.71
N ILE A 33 -2.50 -4.43 -8.75
CA ILE A 33 -2.35 -4.72 -7.32
C ILE A 33 -3.63 -5.35 -6.78
N TYR A 34 -3.48 -6.37 -5.93
CA TYR A 34 -4.58 -7.06 -5.28
C TYR A 34 -4.61 -6.66 -3.82
N LEU A 35 -5.76 -6.17 -3.35
CA LEU A 35 -5.95 -5.67 -1.98
C LEU A 35 -7.25 -6.22 -1.41
N ASP A 36 -7.29 -6.48 -0.12
CA ASP A 36 -8.50 -6.88 0.61
C ASP A 36 -9.29 -5.70 1.21
N ASN A 37 -8.71 -4.51 1.22
CA ASN A 37 -9.43 -3.30 1.58
C ASN A 37 -10.06 -2.61 0.37
N VAL A 38 -11.39 -2.72 0.30
CA VAL A 38 -12.24 -2.00 -0.65
C VAL A 38 -12.02 -0.49 -0.67
N THR A 39 -11.63 0.11 0.46
CA THR A 39 -11.32 1.54 0.58
C THR A 39 -10.05 1.86 -0.19
N ALA A 40 -8.97 1.12 0.04
CA ALA A 40 -7.71 1.31 -0.66
C ALA A 40 -7.88 1.12 -2.18
N VAL A 41 -8.63 0.09 -2.60
CA VAL A 41 -8.98 -0.14 -4.01
C VAL A 41 -9.72 1.07 -4.61
N ALA A 42 -10.70 1.62 -3.88
CA ALA A 42 -11.45 2.78 -4.34
C ALA A 42 -10.60 4.06 -4.44
N TYR A 43 -9.63 4.25 -3.52
CA TYR A 43 -8.70 5.37 -3.58
C TYR A 43 -7.78 5.27 -4.80
N ILE A 44 -7.18 4.09 -5.06
CA ILE A 44 -6.29 3.89 -6.21
C ILE A 44 -7.04 4.07 -7.55
N ASN A 45 -8.19 3.41 -7.71
CA ASN A 45 -8.87 3.39 -9.02
C ASN A 45 -9.64 4.67 -9.35
N HIS A 46 -10.14 5.39 -8.33
CA HIS A 46 -11.06 6.51 -8.56
C HIS A 46 -10.56 7.83 -7.95
N CYS A 47 -9.36 7.87 -7.35
CA CYS A 47 -8.84 9.02 -6.62
C CYS A 47 -9.94 9.69 -5.78
N LYS A 48 -10.72 8.89 -5.02
CA LYS A 48 -11.90 9.42 -4.36
C LYS A 48 -11.49 10.49 -3.37
N ASP A 49 -12.01 11.69 -3.60
CA ASP A 49 -11.96 12.81 -2.68
C ASP A 49 -12.88 12.52 -1.49
N THR A 50 -12.43 11.63 -0.61
CA THR A 50 -13.16 11.27 0.61
C THR A 50 -12.45 11.82 1.82
N ARG A 51 -13.23 12.53 2.66
CA ARG A 51 -13.14 12.96 4.07
C ARG A 51 -11.82 12.90 4.89
N SER A 52 -10.83 12.06 4.58
CA SER A 52 -9.53 12.00 5.28
C SER A 52 -8.44 12.61 4.40
N LYS A 53 -7.78 13.65 4.92
CA LYS A 53 -6.69 14.33 4.19
C LYS A 53 -5.52 13.39 3.95
N GLU A 54 -5.26 12.52 4.91
CA GLU A 54 -4.12 11.61 4.96
C GLU A 54 -4.21 10.56 3.83
N LEU A 55 -5.37 9.91 3.68
CA LEU A 55 -5.62 8.96 2.59
C LEU A 55 -5.53 9.62 1.22
N THR A 56 -6.04 10.85 1.08
CA THR A 56 -5.94 11.60 -0.17
C THR A 56 -4.49 11.93 -0.51
N LEU A 57 -3.66 12.28 0.48
CA LEU A 57 -2.23 12.55 0.28
C LEU A 57 -1.50 11.30 -0.21
N VAL A 58 -1.68 10.15 0.45
CA VAL A 58 -1.04 8.89 0.04
C VAL A 58 -1.50 8.45 -1.34
N SER A 59 -2.79 8.56 -1.63
CA SER A 59 -3.32 8.27 -2.97
C SER A 59 -2.73 9.18 -4.05
N ALA A 60 -2.60 10.48 -3.77
CA ALA A 60 -2.00 11.43 -4.69
C ALA A 60 -0.51 11.15 -4.91
N GLU A 61 0.22 10.78 -3.86
CA GLU A 61 1.62 10.37 -3.96
C GLU A 61 1.78 9.13 -4.85
N LEU A 62 0.93 8.12 -4.66
CA LEU A 62 0.92 6.90 -5.47
C LEU A 62 0.67 7.23 -6.95
N THR A 63 -0.37 8.01 -7.23
CA THR A 63 -0.72 8.38 -8.61
C THR A 63 0.39 9.20 -9.25
N ASN A 64 0.93 10.21 -8.57
CA ASN A 64 2.03 11.03 -9.09
C ASN A 64 3.31 10.19 -9.32
N TRP A 65 3.61 9.24 -8.43
CA TRP A 65 4.76 8.34 -8.61
C TRP A 65 4.60 7.46 -9.85
N CYS A 66 3.39 6.98 -10.11
CA CYS A 66 3.08 6.20 -11.31
C CYS A 66 3.12 7.06 -12.58
N GLU A 67 2.49 8.23 -12.57
CA GLU A 67 2.45 9.17 -13.70
C GLU A 67 3.86 9.61 -14.13
N THR A 68 4.72 9.96 -13.17
CA THR A 68 6.12 10.36 -13.45
C THR A 68 6.95 9.26 -14.13
N ARG A 69 6.49 8.01 -14.11
CA ARG A 69 7.15 6.83 -14.69
C ARG A 69 6.36 6.20 -15.84
N ASP A 70 5.28 6.83 -16.28
CA ASP A 70 4.37 6.28 -17.29
C ASP A 70 3.84 4.88 -16.89
N ILE A 71 3.58 4.69 -15.60
CA ILE A 71 3.05 3.43 -15.06
C ILE A 71 1.53 3.54 -14.96
N SER A 72 0.82 2.60 -15.59
CA SER A 72 -0.62 2.44 -15.39
C SER A 72 -0.87 1.52 -14.21
N ILE A 73 -1.64 1.95 -13.22
CA ILE A 73 -1.98 1.12 -12.05
C ILE A 73 -3.47 0.81 -11.99
N GLU A 74 -3.79 -0.45 -11.68
CA GLU A 74 -5.16 -0.93 -11.42
C GLU A 74 -5.19 -1.71 -10.10
N ALA A 75 -6.12 -1.37 -9.22
CA ALA A 75 -6.37 -2.10 -7.99
C ALA A 75 -7.57 -3.05 -8.12
N ILE A 76 -7.42 -4.29 -7.66
CA ILE A 76 -8.50 -5.29 -7.63
C ILE A 76 -8.75 -5.71 -6.19
N HIS A 77 -10.02 -5.68 -5.80
CA HIS A 77 -10.44 -6.21 -4.50
C HIS A 77 -10.45 -7.74 -4.50
N VAL A 78 -9.79 -8.33 -3.51
CA VAL A 78 -9.74 -9.77 -3.24
C VAL A 78 -10.23 -10.03 -1.81
N ALA A 79 -11.01 -11.09 -1.59
CA ALA A 79 -11.46 -11.40 -0.22
C ALA A 79 -10.27 -11.67 0.71
N GLY A 80 -10.27 -11.14 1.93
CA GLY A 80 -9.14 -11.30 2.88
C GLY A 80 -8.72 -12.75 3.14
N LYS A 81 -9.65 -13.73 3.01
CA LYS A 81 -9.33 -15.17 3.07
C LYS A 81 -8.32 -15.63 1.98
N LEU A 82 -8.19 -14.88 0.90
CA LEU A 82 -7.24 -15.12 -0.18
C LEU A 82 -6.00 -14.21 -0.06
N ASN A 83 -6.01 -13.22 0.84
CA ASN A 83 -4.90 -12.30 1.10
C ASN A 83 -4.03 -12.74 2.29
N VAL A 84 -4.02 -14.04 2.60
CA VAL A 84 -3.36 -14.58 3.81
C VAL A 84 -1.86 -14.29 3.82
N ILE A 85 -1.19 -14.43 2.67
CA ILE A 85 0.25 -14.19 2.56
C ILE A 85 0.57 -12.72 2.84
N ALA A 86 -0.17 -11.79 2.24
CA ALA A 86 0.10 -10.37 2.47
C ALA A 86 -0.25 -9.93 3.90
N ASP A 87 -1.33 -10.47 4.50
CA ASP A 87 -1.67 -10.19 5.90
C ASP A 87 -0.59 -10.74 6.84
N GLU A 88 -0.08 -11.94 6.60
CA GLU A 88 1.03 -12.53 7.36
C GLU A 88 2.31 -11.69 7.24
N GLU A 89 2.74 -11.34 6.04
CA GLU A 89 3.92 -10.49 5.80
C GLU A 89 3.76 -9.08 6.38
N SER A 90 2.54 -8.52 6.37
CA SER A 90 2.28 -7.20 6.99
C SER A 90 2.31 -7.24 8.53
N ARG A 91 2.07 -8.41 9.13
CA ARG A 91 2.09 -8.66 10.58
C ARG A 91 3.43 -9.18 11.06
N ALA A 92 4.28 -9.67 10.15
CA ALA A 92 5.65 -10.02 10.45
C ALA A 92 6.37 -8.75 10.93
N GLY A 93 6.52 -8.63 12.25
CA GLY A 93 7.31 -7.56 12.85
C GLY A 93 8.78 -7.64 12.38
N PRO A 94 9.60 -6.61 12.66
CA PRO A 94 11.04 -6.75 12.48
C PRO A 94 11.48 -8.02 13.21
N ASP A 95 12.23 -8.87 12.52
CA ASP A 95 12.74 -10.14 13.03
C ASP A 95 13.19 -9.91 14.47
N SER A 96 12.48 -10.52 15.42
CA SER A 96 12.68 -10.34 16.86
C SER A 96 13.99 -10.99 17.32
N GLY A 97 14.98 -11.08 16.44
CA GLY A 97 16.35 -11.34 16.79
C GLY A 97 16.82 -10.20 17.67
N ASP A 98 17.01 -10.51 18.95
CA ASP A 98 17.66 -9.72 20.00
C ASP A 98 19.09 -9.29 19.62
N TRP A 99 19.28 -8.52 18.54
CA TRP A 99 20.56 -7.87 18.30
C TRP A 99 20.65 -6.68 19.25
N LYS A 100 21.26 -6.91 20.41
CA LYS A 100 21.84 -5.84 21.22
C LYS A 100 23.28 -5.64 20.76
N LEU A 101 23.68 -4.38 20.56
CA LEU A 101 25.09 -4.03 20.50
C LEU A 101 25.72 -4.40 21.85
N ASP A 102 26.80 -5.17 21.78
CA ASP A 102 27.63 -5.50 22.96
C ASP A 102 28.09 -4.18 23.61
N PRO A 103 27.72 -3.89 24.87
CA PRO A 103 28.19 -2.70 25.54
C PRO A 103 29.67 -2.91 25.86
N MET A 104 30.54 -2.13 25.22
CA MET A 104 31.94 -1.99 25.65
C MET A 104 32.04 -1.45 27.08
#